data_AF-A0A2N2SZY4-F1
#
_entry.id   AF-A0A2N2SZY4-F1
#
_cell.length_a   1.000
_cell.length_b   1.000
_cell.length_c   1.000
_cell.angle_alpha   90.00
_cell.angle_beta   90.00
_cell.angle_gamma   90.00
#
_symmetry.space_group_name_H-M   'P 1'
#
loop_
_entity.id
_entity.type
_entity.pdbx_description
1 polymer ?
#
loop_
_entity_poly.entity_id
_entity_poly.type
_entity_poly.pdbx_seq_one_letter_code
_entity_poly.pdbx_strand_id
1 'polypeptide(L)'
;MDNLISFLDQPEPGGCTSSQMQKGATGLFRKAVEQRASDIHIRVSKRGRTLIFFRVHNDMEFVYENTFEFGEQLCSTIYQAMADVSDATFETNSRQDARISDKAKLPEKIDGIRIATLPQVDGFIMVLRLLYNDAADSTDHRQLGFNTVEDPPEYPISDPSWKWRSDVYVDLHAHEV
;
A
#
# COMPACT_ATOMS: atom_id res chain seq x y z
N MET A 1 10.17 -1.54 25.58
CA MET A 1 9.37 -1.22 24.39
C MET A 1 9.22 -2.51 23.58
N ASP A 2 8.67 -3.59 24.19
CA ASP A 2 8.98 -4.96 23.72
C ASP A 2 7.78 -5.93 23.79
N ASN A 3 6.54 -5.46 23.56
CA ASN A 3 5.34 -6.30 23.69
C ASN A 3 4.61 -6.62 22.37
N LEU A 4 5.18 -6.30 21.20
CA LEU A 4 4.52 -6.55 19.90
C LEU A 4 5.15 -7.69 19.09
N ILE A 5 6.43 -8.02 19.34
CA ILE A 5 7.14 -9.12 18.66
C ILE A 5 6.63 -10.48 19.15
N SER A 6 6.20 -10.57 20.42
CA SER A 6 5.69 -11.82 21.00
C SER A 6 4.52 -12.41 20.21
N PHE A 7 3.65 -11.60 19.62
CA PHE A 7 2.44 -12.09 18.97
C PHE A 7 2.69 -12.76 17.60
N LEU A 8 3.76 -12.39 16.88
CA LEU A 8 4.16 -13.06 15.64
C LEU A 8 5.17 -14.19 15.89
N ASP A 9 5.72 -14.26 17.12
CA ASP A 9 6.84 -15.14 17.52
C ASP A 9 6.42 -16.33 18.39
N GLN A 10 5.12 -16.58 18.62
CA GLN A 10 4.67 -17.80 19.34
C GLN A 10 4.20 -18.90 18.36
N PRO A 11 5.07 -19.83 17.93
CA PRO A 11 4.63 -21.16 17.61
C PRO A 11 4.40 -21.90 18.93
N GLU A 12 3.19 -21.83 19.49
CA GLU A 12 2.79 -22.80 20.52
C GLU A 12 2.96 -24.22 19.94
N PRO A 13 3.56 -25.17 20.66
CA PRO A 13 3.81 -26.52 20.17
C PRO A 13 2.49 -27.29 20.10
N GLY A 14 1.76 -27.07 19.01
CA GLY A 14 0.46 -27.64 18.71
C GLY A 14 -0.13 -26.85 17.54
N GLY A 15 -0.15 -27.48 16.35
CA GLY A 15 -0.44 -26.89 15.04
C GLY A 15 -1.24 -25.58 15.02
N CYS A 16 -0.72 -24.58 14.32
CA CYS A 16 -1.35 -23.28 14.22
C CYS A 16 -2.77 -23.41 13.63
N THR A 17 -3.77 -23.14 14.47
CA THR A 17 -5.17 -23.11 14.04
C THR A 17 -5.41 -21.92 13.11
N SER A 18 -6.32 -22.04 12.15
CA SER A 18 -6.66 -20.94 11.23
C SER A 18 -7.02 -19.64 11.97
N SER A 19 -7.62 -19.74 13.15
CA SER A 19 -7.92 -18.60 14.03
C SER A 19 -6.67 -17.89 14.57
N GLN A 20 -5.58 -18.60 14.88
CA GLN A 20 -4.32 -17.99 15.31
C GLN A 20 -3.66 -17.22 14.17
N MET A 21 -3.60 -17.78 12.96
CA MET A 21 -3.07 -17.06 11.78
C MET A 21 -3.92 -15.85 11.41
N GLN A 22 -5.25 -15.93 11.54
CA GLN A 22 -6.13 -14.78 11.34
C GLN A 22 -5.82 -13.65 12.33
N LYS A 23 -5.66 -13.97 13.62
CA LYS A 23 -5.24 -12.97 14.60
C LYS A 23 -3.86 -12.41 14.25
N GLY A 24 -2.92 -13.27 13.83
CA GLY A 24 -1.60 -12.93 13.25
C GLY A 24 -1.69 -11.84 12.18
N ALA A 25 -2.50 -12.09 11.16
CA ALA A 25 -2.76 -11.16 10.07
C ALA A 25 -3.40 -9.85 10.54
N THR A 26 -4.41 -9.89 11.40
CA THR A 26 -5.02 -8.66 11.95
C THR A 26 -4.01 -7.84 12.75
N GLY A 27 -3.13 -8.49 13.53
CA GLY A 27 -2.03 -7.85 14.25
C GLY A 27 -1.03 -7.18 13.31
N LEU A 28 -0.70 -7.84 12.20
CA LEU A 28 0.15 -7.27 11.15
C LEU A 28 -0.48 -6.03 10.51
N PHE A 29 -1.79 -6.07 10.20
CA PHE A 29 -2.50 -4.93 9.62
C PHE A 29 -2.53 -3.75 10.58
N ARG A 30 -2.82 -4.00 11.87
CA ARG A 30 -2.80 -2.95 12.90
C ARG A 30 -1.44 -2.27 12.98
N LYS A 31 -0.35 -3.03 12.99
CA LYS A 31 1.01 -2.47 13.02
C LYS A 31 1.31 -1.62 11.78
N ALA A 32 0.88 -2.06 10.60
CA ALA A 32 1.04 -1.29 9.37
C ALA A 32 0.27 0.04 9.41
N VAL A 33 -0.95 0.04 9.95
CA VAL A 33 -1.77 1.25 10.15
C VAL A 33 -1.15 2.20 11.17
N GLU A 34 -0.62 1.68 12.27
CA GLU A 34 0.10 2.47 13.29
C GLU A 34 1.29 3.23 12.68
N GLN A 35 1.96 2.63 11.69
CA GLN A 35 3.09 3.23 10.96
C GLN A 35 2.67 4.02 9.72
N ARG A 36 1.36 4.19 9.46
CA ARG A 36 0.83 4.86 8.24
C ARG A 36 1.38 4.24 6.94
N ALA A 37 1.59 2.93 6.92
CA ALA A 37 2.08 2.24 5.74
C ALA A 37 1.02 2.25 4.61
N SER A 38 1.43 2.46 3.36
CA SER A 38 0.57 2.33 2.18
C SER A 38 0.45 0.89 1.70
N ASP A 39 1.53 0.12 1.82
CA ASP A 39 1.62 -1.25 1.33
C ASP A 39 2.34 -2.15 2.34
N ILE A 40 1.87 -3.39 2.48
CA ILE A 40 2.58 -4.48 3.17
C ILE A 40 3.08 -5.44 2.11
N HIS A 41 4.39 -5.69 2.10
CA HIS A 41 5.02 -6.64 1.21
C HIS A 41 5.47 -7.86 2.00
N ILE A 42 4.85 -9.01 1.74
CA ILE A 42 5.24 -10.31 2.31
C ILE A 42 5.99 -11.07 1.22
N ARG A 43 7.29 -11.29 1.42
CA ARG A 43 8.15 -12.00 0.48
C ARG A 43 8.49 -13.37 1.07
N VAL A 44 7.91 -14.41 0.50
CA VAL A 44 8.09 -15.79 0.97
C VAL A 44 9.07 -16.48 0.04
N SER A 45 10.16 -17.02 0.58
CA SER A 45 11.17 -17.73 -0.19
C SER A 45 11.30 -19.19 0.24
N LYS A 46 11.24 -20.09 -0.75
CA LYS A 46 11.51 -21.53 -0.62
C LYS A 46 12.93 -21.82 -0.13
N ARG A 47 13.82 -20.82 -0.06
CA ARG A 47 15.14 -20.90 0.60
C ARG A 47 15.05 -20.83 2.13
N GLY A 48 13.85 -20.91 2.70
CA GLY A 48 13.63 -21.11 4.14
C GLY A 48 13.32 -19.84 4.93
N ARG A 49 12.95 -18.73 4.29
CA ARG A 49 12.65 -17.47 4.99
C ARG A 49 11.48 -16.70 4.39
N THR A 50 10.83 -15.92 5.24
CA THR A 50 9.81 -14.94 4.91
C THR A 50 10.24 -13.59 5.42
N LEU A 51 10.22 -12.57 4.57
CA LEU A 51 10.56 -11.20 4.92
C LEU A 51 9.33 -10.30 4.74
N ILE A 52 9.00 -9.51 5.75
CA ILE A 52 7.90 -8.55 5.72
C ILE A 52 8.45 -7.14 5.71
N PHE A 53 7.99 -6.34 4.75
CA PHE A 53 8.30 -4.93 4.62
C PHE A 53 7.03 -4.10 4.60
N PHE A 54 7.12 -2.89 5.13
CA PHE A 54 6.08 -1.87 4.95
C PHE A 54 6.59 -0.79 4.00
N ARG A 55 5.71 -0.27 3.16
CA ARG A 55 5.97 0.97 2.43
C ARG A 55 5.41 2.12 3.24
N VAL A 56 6.27 2.97 3.80
CA VAL A 56 5.90 4.14 4.60
C VAL A 56 6.46 5.37 3.90
N HIS A 57 5.62 6.37 3.61
CA HIS A 57 6.05 7.58 2.89
C HIS A 57 6.85 7.31 1.60
N ASN A 58 6.46 6.24 0.87
CA ASN A 58 7.11 5.73 -0.35
C ASN A 58 8.41 4.93 -0.16
N ASP A 59 8.94 4.87 1.07
CA ASP A 59 10.15 4.11 1.41
C ASP A 59 9.82 2.70 1.92
N MET A 60 10.67 1.74 1.58
CA MET A 60 10.52 0.34 1.99
C MET A 60 11.28 0.05 3.28
N GLU A 61 10.56 -0.23 4.35
CA GLU A 61 11.10 -0.51 5.67
C GLU A 61 10.97 -2.00 6.01
N PHE A 62 12.05 -2.62 6.49
CA PHE A 62 12.00 -3.99 6.99
C PHE A 62 11.36 -4.03 8.38
N VAL A 63 10.43 -4.97 8.57
CA VAL A 63 9.59 -5.02 9.78
C VAL A 63 9.75 -6.31 10.55
N TYR A 64 9.88 -7.44 9.86
CA TYR A 64 9.85 -8.76 10.48
C TYR A 64 10.39 -9.85 9.54
N GLU A 65 10.96 -10.89 10.12
CA GLU A 65 11.39 -12.11 9.44
C GLU A 65 10.88 -13.35 10.19
N ASN A 66 10.54 -14.40 9.45
CA ASN A 66 10.14 -15.70 10.00
C ASN A 66 10.46 -16.83 8.99
N THR A 67 10.08 -18.07 9.27
CA THR A 67 10.29 -19.22 8.40
C THR A 67 9.41 -19.17 7.14
N PHE A 68 9.71 -20.05 6.20
CA PHE A 68 8.90 -20.24 4.99
C PHE A 68 7.47 -20.68 5.32
N GLU A 69 7.33 -21.67 6.22
CA GLU A 69 6.05 -22.29 6.60
C GLU A 69 5.11 -21.27 7.23
N PHE A 70 5.64 -20.40 8.08
CA PHE A 70 4.87 -19.29 8.65
C PHE A 70 4.33 -18.37 7.55
N GLY A 71 5.19 -17.97 6.60
CA GLY A 71 4.80 -17.07 5.51
C GLY A 71 3.76 -17.67 4.59
N GLU A 72 3.89 -18.96 4.26
CA GLU A 72 2.93 -19.70 3.46
C GLU A 72 1.57 -19.80 4.17
N GLN A 73 1.55 -20.17 5.45
CA GLN A 73 0.32 -20.25 6.24
C GLN A 73 -0.34 -18.88 6.42
N LEU A 74 0.43 -17.83 6.66
CA LEU A 74 -0.07 -16.46 6.79
C LEU A 74 -0.73 -16.00 5.48
N CYS A 75 -0.05 -16.17 4.35
CA CYS A 75 -0.58 -15.75 3.05
C CYS A 75 -1.82 -16.55 2.64
N SER A 76 -1.79 -17.87 2.86
CA SER A 76 -2.95 -18.74 2.61
C SER A 76 -4.16 -18.29 3.46
N THR A 77 -3.94 -18.02 4.75
CA THR A 77 -5.00 -17.55 5.65
C THR A 77 -5.58 -16.20 5.22
N ILE A 78 -4.72 -15.24 4.87
CA ILE A 78 -5.14 -13.92 4.38
C ILE A 78 -6.02 -14.07 3.13
N TYR A 79 -5.59 -14.89 2.17
CA TYR A 79 -6.29 -15.04 0.90
C TYR A 79 -7.58 -15.85 1.05
N GLN A 80 -7.56 -16.99 1.74
CA GLN A 80 -8.70 -17.91 1.78
C GLN A 80 -9.73 -17.56 2.85
N ALA A 81 -9.29 -17.08 4.02
CA ALA A 81 -10.17 -16.91 5.17
C ALA A 81 -10.57 -15.44 5.40
N MET A 82 -9.79 -14.49 4.90
CA MET A 82 -10.05 -13.07 5.12
C MET A 82 -10.58 -12.37 3.87
N ALA A 83 -10.10 -12.71 2.68
CA ALA A 83 -10.52 -12.06 1.44
C ALA A 83 -11.93 -12.44 1.00
N ASP A 84 -12.53 -11.55 0.23
CA ASP A 84 -13.85 -11.65 -0.37
C ASP A 84 -13.77 -12.48 -1.66
N VAL A 85 -13.23 -13.70 -1.56
CA VAL A 85 -13.11 -14.65 -2.69
C VAL A 85 -13.96 -15.87 -2.41
N SER A 86 -14.80 -16.25 -3.39
CA SER A 86 -15.57 -17.49 -3.36
C SER A 86 -14.77 -18.60 -4.04
N ASP A 87 -14.61 -19.75 -3.37
CA ASP A 87 -14.06 -20.99 -3.92
C ASP A 87 -12.64 -20.91 -4.52
N ALA A 88 -11.89 -19.85 -4.21
CA ALA A 88 -10.52 -19.67 -4.68
C ALA A 88 -9.50 -20.15 -3.63
N THR A 89 -8.75 -21.19 -3.96
CA THR A 89 -7.56 -21.61 -3.20
C THR A 89 -6.39 -20.68 -3.52
N PHE A 90 -5.57 -20.37 -2.51
CA PHE A 90 -4.33 -19.64 -2.73
C PHE A 90 -3.33 -20.53 -3.50
N GLU A 91 -2.86 -20.05 -4.64
CA GLU A 91 -1.98 -20.78 -5.56
C GLU A 91 -0.64 -20.04 -5.69
N THR A 92 0.42 -20.59 -5.10
CA THR A 92 1.73 -19.92 -5.02
C THR A 92 2.40 -19.69 -6.37
N ASN A 93 2.04 -20.49 -7.38
CA ASN A 93 2.61 -20.42 -8.73
C ASN A 93 1.78 -19.57 -9.70
N SER A 94 0.64 -19.04 -9.26
CA SER A 94 -0.25 -18.22 -10.09
C SER A 94 -0.37 -16.82 -9.53
N ARG A 95 -0.54 -15.85 -10.43
CA ARG A 95 -0.93 -14.50 -10.05
C ARG A 95 -2.42 -14.51 -9.69
N GLN A 96 -2.73 -13.93 -8.54
CA GLN A 96 -4.08 -13.82 -8.01
C GLN A 96 -4.29 -12.42 -7.43
N ASP A 97 -5.50 -11.88 -7.63
CA ASP A 97 -5.89 -10.57 -7.13
C ASP A 97 -7.18 -10.74 -6.31
N ALA A 98 -7.23 -10.12 -5.13
CA ALA A 98 -8.36 -10.23 -4.21
C ALA A 98 -8.55 -8.94 -3.40
N ARG A 99 -9.59 -8.89 -2.56
CA ARG A 99 -9.88 -7.77 -1.67
C ARG A 99 -10.36 -8.28 -0.32
N ILE A 100 -10.06 -7.56 0.76
CA ILE A 100 -10.72 -7.69 2.06
C ILE A 100 -11.55 -6.43 2.27
N SER A 101 -12.87 -6.56 2.43
CA SER A 101 -13.79 -5.43 2.69
C SER A 101 -14.58 -5.57 4.00
N ASP A 102 -14.60 -6.76 4.60
CA ASP A 102 -15.25 -7.00 5.90
C ASP A 102 -14.58 -6.20 7.02
N LYS A 103 -15.32 -5.21 7.55
CA LYS A 103 -14.87 -4.30 8.61
C LYS A 103 -14.52 -5.01 9.91
N ALA A 104 -15.08 -6.19 10.20
CA ALA A 104 -14.72 -6.97 11.38
C ALA A 104 -13.28 -7.54 11.32
N LYS A 105 -12.72 -7.65 10.11
CA LYS A 105 -11.37 -8.19 9.86
C LYS A 105 -10.32 -7.09 9.66
N LEU A 106 -10.74 -5.83 9.63
CA LEU A 106 -9.90 -4.68 9.29
C LEU A 106 -9.67 -3.79 10.52
N PRO A 107 -8.47 -3.19 10.67
CA PRO A 107 -8.25 -2.14 11.66
C PRO A 107 -9.13 -0.92 11.38
N GLU A 108 -9.33 -0.08 12.40
CA GLU A 108 -9.95 1.22 12.24
C GLU A 108 -9.21 2.07 11.17
N LYS A 109 -9.93 2.99 10.53
CA LYS A 109 -9.44 3.87 9.45
C LYS A 109 -9.14 3.20 8.10
N ILE A 110 -9.33 1.87 7.97
CA ILE A 110 -9.17 1.15 6.70
C ILE A 110 -10.54 0.82 6.09
N ASP A 111 -10.72 1.16 4.81
CA ASP A 111 -11.89 0.84 3.99
C ASP A 111 -11.77 -0.47 3.22
N GLY A 112 -10.56 -0.97 3.09
CA GLY A 112 -10.30 -2.28 2.55
C GLY A 112 -8.83 -2.51 2.33
N ILE A 113 -8.49 -3.76 2.02
CA ILE A 113 -7.14 -4.15 1.64
C ILE A 113 -7.22 -4.79 0.25
N ARG A 114 -6.44 -4.29 -0.71
CA ARG A 114 -6.27 -4.97 -2.01
C ARG A 114 -5.11 -5.94 -1.91
N ILE A 115 -5.33 -7.16 -2.36
CA ILE A 115 -4.34 -8.24 -2.36
C ILE A 115 -3.90 -8.46 -3.80
N ALA A 116 -2.59 -8.52 -4.03
CA ALA A 116 -2.01 -8.97 -5.29
C ALA A 116 -0.88 -9.97 -5.01
N THR A 117 -0.87 -11.09 -5.70
CA THR A 117 0.16 -12.13 -5.56
C THR A 117 1.01 -12.21 -6.82
N LEU A 118 2.30 -12.45 -6.66
CA LEU A 118 3.27 -12.53 -7.74
C LEU A 118 4.16 -13.77 -7.53
N PRO A 119 4.10 -14.78 -8.42
CA PRO A 119 4.99 -15.92 -8.33
C PRO A 119 6.44 -15.50 -8.60
N GLN A 120 7.39 -16.16 -7.94
CA GLN A 120 8.83 -16.00 -8.12
C GLN A 120 9.50 -17.37 -8.28
N VAL A 121 10.71 -17.39 -8.86
CA VAL A 121 11.48 -18.62 -9.09
C VAL A 121 11.60 -19.46 -7.82
N ASP A 122 11.94 -18.82 -6.70
CA ASP A 122 12.14 -19.46 -5.39
C ASP A 122 11.09 -19.03 -4.36
N GLY A 123 9.82 -18.84 -4.75
CA GLY A 123 8.75 -18.48 -3.81
C GLY A 123 7.69 -17.58 -4.42
N PHE A 124 7.14 -16.65 -3.64
CA PHE A 124 6.13 -15.71 -4.11
C PHE A 124 6.15 -14.44 -3.26
N ILE A 125 5.53 -13.39 -3.79
CA ILE A 125 5.27 -12.14 -3.07
C ILE A 125 3.76 -11.96 -2.97
N MET A 126 3.29 -11.62 -1.77
CA MET A 126 1.97 -11.07 -1.54
C MET A 126 2.11 -9.59 -1.18
N VAL A 127 1.41 -8.73 -1.92
CA VAL A 127 1.33 -7.29 -1.66
C VAL A 127 -0.06 -6.93 -1.21
N LEU A 128 -0.15 -6.25 -0.07
CA LEU A 128 -1.40 -5.80 0.54
C LEU A 128 -1.41 -4.27 0.53
N ARG A 129 -2.27 -3.66 -0.27
CA ARG A 129 -2.44 -2.21 -0.28
C ARG A 129 -3.53 -1.81 0.69
N LEU A 130 -3.19 -0.98 1.68
CA LEU A 130 -4.12 -0.45 2.67
C LEU A 130 -4.88 0.74 2.07
N LEU A 131 -6.20 0.65 1.99
CA LEU A 131 -7.06 1.75 1.54
C LEU A 131 -7.55 2.51 2.77
N TYR A 132 -6.99 3.69 3.02
CA TYR A 132 -7.40 4.55 4.14
C TYR A 132 -8.71 5.29 3.82
N ASN A 133 -9.53 5.47 4.85
CA ASN A 133 -10.73 6.30 4.78
C ASN A 133 -10.34 7.77 5.01
N ASP A 134 -9.71 8.40 4.01
CA ASP A 134 -9.26 9.80 4.09
C ASP A 134 -10.37 10.81 3.77
N ALA A 135 -11.54 10.32 3.33
CA ALA A 135 -12.69 11.16 2.96
C ALA A 135 -13.31 11.90 4.17
N ALA A 136 -13.04 11.47 5.40
CA ALA A 136 -13.52 12.14 6.60
C ALA A 136 -12.61 13.31 7.05
N ASP A 137 -11.32 13.28 6.73
CA ASP A 137 -10.33 14.25 7.23
C ASP A 137 -9.97 15.35 6.20
N SER A 138 -10.25 15.17 4.90
CA SER A 138 -9.63 15.96 3.81
C SER A 138 -10.56 16.89 3.00
N THR A 139 -11.57 17.49 3.62
CA THR A 139 -12.49 18.41 2.92
C THR A 139 -11.97 19.86 2.80
N ASP A 140 -10.79 20.19 3.35
CA ASP A 140 -10.22 21.54 3.22
C ASP A 140 -9.10 21.60 2.17
N HIS A 141 -9.46 22.06 0.96
CA HIS A 141 -8.53 22.23 -0.16
C HIS A 141 -7.33 23.14 0.13
N ARG A 142 -7.41 24.00 1.16
CA ARG A 142 -6.30 24.86 1.58
C ARG A 142 -5.14 24.08 2.23
N GLN A 143 -5.40 22.85 2.67
CA GLN A 143 -4.39 21.97 3.28
C GLN A 143 -3.58 21.17 2.25
N LEU A 144 -3.94 21.27 0.96
CA LEU A 144 -3.26 20.58 -0.15
C LEU A 144 -1.97 21.28 -0.60
N GLY A 145 -1.55 22.36 0.09
CA GLY A 145 -0.31 23.08 -0.21
C GLY A 145 -0.41 24.09 -1.35
N PHE A 146 -1.63 24.40 -1.84
CA PHE A 146 -1.84 25.52 -2.75
C PHE A 146 -1.73 26.84 -1.97
N ASN A 147 -0.60 27.52 -2.11
CA ASN A 147 -0.50 28.92 -1.68
C ASN A 147 -1.42 29.75 -2.57
N THR A 148 -2.33 30.53 -2.00
CA THR A 148 -3.26 31.41 -2.74
C THR A 148 -2.57 32.63 -3.36
N VAL A 149 -1.26 32.57 -3.57
CA VAL A 149 -0.45 33.68 -4.08
C VAL A 149 0.06 33.31 -5.47
N GLU A 150 -0.86 33.29 -6.42
CA GLU A 150 -0.58 33.63 -7.82
C GLU A 150 -1.62 34.68 -8.23
N ASP A 151 -1.66 35.79 -7.51
CA ASP A 151 -2.08 37.03 -8.15
C ASP A 151 -0.90 37.47 -9.04
N PRO A 152 -1.02 37.42 -10.37
CA PRO A 152 -0.02 38.05 -11.21
C PRO A 152 0.09 39.52 -10.78
N PRO A 153 1.30 40.12 -10.76
CA PRO A 153 1.43 41.52 -10.42
C PRO A 153 0.45 42.30 -11.31
N GLU A 154 -0.44 43.04 -10.66
CA GLU A 154 -1.40 43.91 -11.32
C GLU A 154 -0.60 44.85 -12.22
N TYR A 155 -0.52 44.53 -13.52
CA TYR A 155 0.14 45.39 -14.48
C TYR A 155 -0.67 46.68 -14.48
N PRO A 156 -0.08 47.83 -14.09
CA PRO A 156 -0.80 49.08 -14.20
C PRO A 156 -1.14 49.29 -15.68
N ILE A 157 -2.44 49.38 -15.99
CA ILE A 157 -2.99 49.57 -17.35
C ILE A 157 -2.55 50.92 -17.98
N SER A 158 -1.64 51.66 -17.35
CA SER A 158 -1.22 53.00 -17.75
C SER A 158 0.10 53.09 -18.52
N ASP A 159 0.77 52.00 -18.89
CA ASP A 159 1.95 52.07 -19.77
C ASP A 159 1.58 51.86 -21.26
N PRO A 160 1.62 52.89 -22.12
CA PRO A 160 1.28 52.77 -23.53
C PRO A 160 2.45 52.27 -24.40
N SER A 161 3.56 51.79 -23.83
CA SER A 161 4.76 51.40 -24.59
C SER A 161 4.75 49.98 -25.18
N TRP A 162 3.66 49.21 -25.04
CA TRP A 162 3.55 47.83 -25.56
C TRP A 162 3.46 47.70 -27.09
N LYS A 163 3.48 48.82 -27.84
CA LYS A 163 3.56 48.76 -29.30
C LYS A 163 5.01 48.62 -29.75
N TRP A 164 5.31 47.43 -30.29
CA TRP A 164 6.49 47.04 -31.09
C TRP A 164 7.69 46.50 -30.31
N ARG A 165 7.63 45.20 -29.97
CA ARG A 165 8.79 44.31 -30.09
C ARG A 165 8.38 43.09 -30.89
N SER A 166 8.77 43.08 -32.16
CA SER A 166 8.53 42.04 -33.16
C SER A 166 9.44 40.81 -33.01
N ASP A 167 10.14 40.66 -31.89
CA ASP A 167 11.36 39.85 -31.86
C ASP A 167 11.27 38.68 -30.87
N VAL A 168 10.11 38.04 -30.71
CA VAL A 168 10.04 36.69 -30.12
C VAL A 168 8.81 35.93 -30.64
N TYR A 169 8.90 35.41 -31.86
CA TYR A 169 8.11 34.23 -32.26
C TYR A 169 9.08 33.28 -32.97
N VAL A 170 9.61 32.32 -32.22
CA VAL A 170 10.35 31.19 -32.78
C VAL A 170 9.32 30.10 -33.04
N ASP A 171 9.17 29.80 -34.33
CA ASP A 171 8.32 28.78 -34.93
C ASP A 171 8.57 27.38 -34.36
N LEU A 172 7.50 26.64 -34.05
CA LEU A 172 7.53 25.20 -33.78
C LEU A 172 6.41 24.51 -34.57
N HIS A 173 6.74 24.28 -35.84
CA HIS A 173 6.38 23.18 -36.75
C HIS A 173 4.96 22.58 -36.69
N ALA A 174 4.26 22.71 -37.82
CA ALA A 174 3.43 21.63 -38.35
C ALA A 174 3.68 21.47 -39.86
N HIS A 175 4.40 20.40 -40.18
CA HIS A 175 4.61 19.84 -41.52
C HIS A 175 3.32 19.13 -42.00
N GLU A 176 3.11 19.19 -43.32
CA GLU A 176 2.52 18.14 -44.19
C GLU A 176 1.02 17.82 -44.06
N VAL A 177 0.20 17.70 -45.13
CA VAL A 177 0.36 17.78 -46.61
C VAL A 177 -0.98 18.28 -47.17
#